data_AF-A0A7G4A5P1-F1
#
_entry.id   AF-A0A7G4A5P1-F1
#
_cell.length_a   1.000
_cell.length_b   1.000
_cell.length_c   1.000
_cell.angle_alpha   90.00
_cell.angle_beta   90.00
_cell.angle_gamma   90.00
#
_symmetry.space_group_name_H-M   'P 1'
#
loop_
_entity.id
_entity.type
_entity.pdbx_description
1 polymer ?
#
loop_
_entity_poly.entity_id
_entity_poly.type
_entity_poly.pdbx_seq_one_letter_code
_entity_poly.pdbx_strand_id
1 'polypeptide(L)'
;MIAIDLPPQIEERVVCSIMAAVKYEVPANIVLAVAEKEGGTPKQWVKNSNGTFDVGSMQFNTTYLKDLKKYGITRGRRSTTRLLFL
;
A
#
# COMPACT_ATOMS: atom_id res chain seq x y z
N MET A 1 -18.33 -19.50 -7.18
CA MET A 1 -17.42 -18.45 -6.66
C MET A 1 -16.18 -19.17 -6.19
N ILE A 2 -15.05 -19.00 -6.88
CA ILE A 2 -13.78 -19.54 -6.42
C ILE A 2 -13.33 -18.59 -5.32
N ALA A 3 -13.62 -18.94 -4.07
CA ALA A 3 -12.97 -18.31 -2.93
C ALA A 3 -11.51 -18.80 -2.98
N ILE A 4 -10.61 -17.90 -3.38
CA ILE A 4 -9.18 -18.13 -3.20
C ILE A 4 -8.98 -18.12 -1.69
N ASP A 5 -8.55 -19.24 -1.13
CA ASP A 5 -8.27 -19.41 0.31
C ASP A 5 -6.97 -18.67 0.68
N LEU A 6 -6.97 -17.36 0.50
CA LEU A 6 -5.83 -16.48 0.77
C LEU A 6 -6.02 -15.84 2.14
N PRO A 7 -4.97 -15.75 2.97
CA PRO A 7 -5.05 -14.99 4.20
C PRO A 7 -5.54 -13.56 3.92
N PRO A 8 -6.43 -13.00 4.76
CA PRO A 8 -7.19 -11.78 4.46
C PRO A 8 -6.30 -10.57 4.16
N GLN A 9 -5.08 -10.56 4.68
CA GLN A 9 -4.09 -9.52 4.44
C GLN A 9 -3.55 -9.54 3.01
N ILE A 10 -3.44 -10.72 2.39
CA ILE A 10 -2.99 -10.85 1.00
C ILE A 10 -4.17 -10.59 0.06
N GLU A 11 -5.38 -11.04 0.41
CA GLU A 11 -6.57 -10.72 -0.37
C GLU A 11 -6.80 -9.20 -0.48
N GLU A 12 -6.68 -8.47 0.63
CA GLU A 12 -6.78 -7.01 0.64
C GLU A 12 -5.71 -6.35 -0.25
N ARG A 13 -4.45 -6.82 -0.18
CA ARG A 13 -3.35 -6.32 -1.03
C ARG A 13 -3.65 -6.52 -2.51
N VAL A 14 -4.08 -7.73 -2.91
CA VAL A 14 -4.35 -8.05 -4.32
C VAL A 14 -5.51 -7.22 -4.85
N VAL A 15 -6.62 -7.14 -4.11
CA VAL A 15 -7.79 -6.36 -4.53
C VAL A 15 -7.47 -4.87 -4.62
N CYS A 16 -6.79 -4.30 -3.62
CA CYS A 16 -6.41 -2.87 -3.65
C CYS A 16 -5.42 -2.56 -4.78
N SER A 17 -4.47 -3.45 -5.04
CA SER A 17 -3.50 -3.31 -6.14
C SER A 17 -4.18 -3.30 -7.50
N ILE A 18 -5.11 -4.22 -7.74
CA ILE A 18 -5.87 -4.28 -9.00
C ILE A 18 -6.75 -3.03 -9.16
N MET A 19 -7.43 -2.59 -8.09
CA MET A 19 -8.25 -1.39 -8.14
C MET A 19 -7.42 -0.12 -8.41
N ALA A 20 -6.24 -0.01 -7.82
CA ALA A 20 -5.31 1.08 -8.08
C ALA A 20 -4.81 1.04 -9.53
N ALA A 21 -4.43 -0.14 -10.02
CA ALA A 21 -4.00 -0.36 -11.40
C ALA A 21 -5.07 0.11 -12.40
N VAL A 22 -6.34 -0.28 -12.19
CA VAL A 22 -7.46 0.17 -13.03
C VAL A 22 -7.67 1.68 -12.94
N LYS A 23 -7.64 2.26 -11.73
CA LYS A 23 -7.88 3.69 -11.52
C LYS A 23 -6.83 4.59 -12.16
N TYR A 24 -5.56 4.17 -12.10
CA TYR A 24 -4.43 4.94 -12.60
C TYR A 24 -3.95 4.47 -13.98
N GLU A 25 -4.71 3.56 -14.62
CA GLU A 25 -4.40 2.99 -15.94
C GLU A 25 -2.99 2.39 -16.02
N VAL A 26 -2.53 1.78 -14.93
CA VAL A 26 -1.25 1.09 -14.82
C VAL A 26 -1.49 -0.41 -14.96
N PRO A 27 -0.64 -1.18 -15.67
CA PRO A 27 -0.76 -2.63 -15.71
C PRO A 27 -0.69 -3.27 -14.31
N ALA A 28 -1.71 -4.07 -13.97
CA ALA A 28 -1.85 -4.66 -12.64
C ALA A 28 -0.69 -5.60 -12.25
N ASN A 29 -0.09 -6.26 -13.24
CA ASN A 29 1.10 -7.10 -13.05
C ASN A 29 2.28 -6.32 -12.45
N ILE A 30 2.48 -5.05 -12.86
CA ILE A 30 3.56 -4.21 -12.32
C ILE A 30 3.25 -3.83 -10.88
N VAL A 31 2.02 -3.42 -10.59
CA VAL A 31 1.61 -3.02 -9.23
C VAL A 31 1.74 -4.20 -8.26
N LEU A 32 1.31 -5.40 -8.68
CA LEU A 32 1.44 -6.62 -7.90
C LEU A 32 2.91 -7.03 -7.70
N ALA A 33 3.74 -6.95 -8.75
CA ALA A 33 5.16 -7.28 -8.64
C ALA A 33 5.91 -6.35 -7.68
N VAL A 34 5.59 -5.05 -7.66
CA VAL A 34 6.16 -4.13 -6.67
C VAL A 34 5.68 -4.47 -5.27
N ALA A 35 4.38 -4.77 -5.10
CA ALA A 35 3.84 -5.14 -3.80
C ALA A 35 4.44 -6.46 -3.25
N GLU A 36 4.80 -7.40 -4.12
CA GLU A 36 5.55 -8.60 -3.75
C GLU A 36 7.01 -8.28 -3.39
N LYS A 37 7.66 -7.40 -4.16
CA LYS A 37 9.06 -7.03 -3.93
C LYS A 37 9.27 -6.24 -2.64
N GLU A 38 8.35 -5.33 -2.32
CA GLU A 38 8.38 -4.56 -1.07
C GLU A 38 8.15 -5.47 0.14
N GLY A 39 7.29 -6.48 0.00
CA GLY A 39 7.14 -7.53 1.01
C GLY A 39 6.72 -7.02 2.39
N GLY A 40 6.28 -5.77 2.52
CA GLY A 40 5.93 -5.16 3.78
C GLY A 40 4.66 -5.75 4.36
N THR A 41 4.34 -5.43 5.60
CA THR A 41 3.02 -5.73 6.18
C THR A 41 2.27 -4.43 6.49
N PRO A 42 0.92 -4.42 6.50
CA PRO A 42 0.12 -3.20 6.71
C PRO A 42 0.41 -2.43 8.02
N LYS A 43 1.10 -3.06 8.98
CA LYS A 43 1.51 -2.47 10.26
C LYS A 43 3.03 -2.27 10.38
N GLN A 44 3.77 -2.51 9.31
CA GLN A 44 5.21 -2.36 9.28
C GLN A 44 5.60 -0.90 9.19
N TRP A 45 6.57 -0.53 10.02
CA TRP A 45 7.19 0.79 10.05
C TRP A 45 8.69 0.58 10.08
N VAL A 46 9.36 0.84 8.97
CA VAL A 46 10.81 0.75 8.87
C VAL A 46 11.39 2.14 8.94
N LYS A 47 12.32 2.36 9.88
CA LYS A 47 13.01 3.63 10.02
C LYS A 47 14.21 3.66 9.07
N ASN A 48 14.27 4.71 8.26
CA ASN A 48 15.40 4.97 7.38
C ASN A 48 16.47 5.83 8.07
N SER A 49 17.72 5.71 7.61
CA SER A 49 18.86 6.46 8.13
C SER A 49 18.72 7.98 7.95
N ASN A 50 17.88 8.42 7.00
CA ASN A 50 17.56 9.83 6.76
C ASN A 50 16.47 10.40 7.71
N GLY A 51 16.02 9.62 8.71
CA GLY A 51 15.02 10.05 9.69
C GLY A 51 13.56 9.94 9.22
N THR A 52 13.33 9.45 8.00
CA THR A 52 11.99 9.12 7.50
C THR A 52 11.60 7.70 7.89
N PHE A 53 10.33 7.38 7.70
CA PHE A 53 9.80 6.04 7.89
C PHE A 53 9.15 5.56 6.59
N ASP A 54 9.29 4.27 6.31
CA ASP A 54 8.56 3.54 5.28
C ASP A 54 7.43 2.76 5.97
N VAL A 55 6.21 2.88 5.46
CA VAL A 55 5.00 2.38 6.14
C VAL A 55 4.13 1.56 5.22
N GLY A 56 3.48 0.54 5.79
CA GLY A 56 2.51 -0.28 5.08
C GLY A 56 3.16 -1.40 4.26
N SER A 57 2.34 -2.12 3.50
CA SER A 57 2.82 -3.31 2.79
C SER A 57 3.62 -2.99 1.52
N MET A 58 3.57 -1.73 1.06
CA MET A 58 4.45 -1.18 0.02
C MET A 58 5.59 -0.33 0.54
N GLN A 59 5.77 -0.26 1.86
CA GLN A 59 6.89 0.50 2.43
C GLN A 59 6.89 1.96 1.94
N PHE A 60 5.72 2.59 1.93
CA PHE A 60 5.56 3.93 1.39
C PHE A 60 6.27 4.97 2.27
N ASN A 61 7.13 5.80 1.68
CA ASN A 61 7.90 6.74 2.47
C ASN A 61 7.04 7.87 3.02
N THR A 62 7.22 8.18 4.31
CA THR A 62 6.43 9.20 4.99
C THR A 62 6.73 10.65 4.57
N THR A 63 7.74 10.89 3.73
CA THR A 63 8.00 12.21 3.10
C THR A 63 6.81 12.65 2.25
N TYR A 64 6.25 11.71 1.48
CA TYR A 64 5.10 11.94 0.61
C TYR A 64 3.81 12.27 1.37
N LEU A 65 3.73 11.97 2.67
CA LEU A 65 2.55 12.29 3.47
C LEU A 65 2.30 13.79 3.60
N LYS A 66 3.33 14.63 3.44
CA LYS A 66 3.14 16.09 3.38
C LYS A 66 2.27 16.48 2.19
N ASP A 67 2.55 15.91 1.02
CA ASP A 67 1.82 16.19 -0.22
C ASP A 67 0.45 15.51 -0.24
N LEU A 68 0.35 14.32 0.35
CA LEU A 68 -0.88 13.55 0.41
C LEU A 68 -1.89 14.09 1.45
N LYS A 69 -1.44 14.97 2.36
CA LYS A 69 -2.32 15.63 3.33
C LYS A 69 -3.47 16.39 2.65
N LYS A 70 -3.24 16.95 1.46
CA LYS A 70 -4.28 17.64 0.67
C LYS A 70 -5.40 16.71 0.19
N TYR A 71 -5.12 15.41 0.09
CA TYR A 71 -6.11 14.38 -0.22
C TYR A 71 -6.70 13.73 1.05
N GLY A 72 -6.45 14.32 2.23
CA GLY A 72 -6.95 13.82 3.51
C GLY A 72 -6.24 12.57 4.02
N ILE A 73 -5.03 12.29 3.52
CA ILE A 73 -4.21 11.15 3.91
C ILE A 73 -3.20 11.61 4.98
N THR A 74 -3.31 11.05 6.18
CA THR A 74 -2.46 11.40 7.32
C THR A 74 -1.92 10.16 8.01
N ARG A 75 -0.81 10.30 8.75
CA ARG A 75 -0.26 9.25 9.62
C ARG A 75 -1.36 8.82 10.61
N GLY A 76 -1.88 7.60 10.48
CA GLY A 76 -2.90 7.03 11.36
C GLY A 76 -4.33 6.96 10.80
N ARG A 77 -4.61 7.51 9.61
CA ARG A 77 -5.96 7.41 9.02
C ARG A 77 -6.18 6.05 8.33
N ARG A 78 -6.86 5.14 9.04
CA ARG A 78 -7.39 3.85 8.54
C ARG A 78 -8.36 3.98 7.36
N SER A 79 -8.88 5.18 7.05
CA SER A 79 -9.79 5.35 5.91
C SER A 79 -9.07 5.39 4.56
N THR A 80 -7.75 5.66 4.56
CA THR A 80 -6.89 5.58 3.36
C THR A 80 -6.16 4.24 3.27
N THR A 81 -6.60 3.27 4.06
CA THR A 81 -6.17 1.87 3.97
C THR A 81 -6.21 1.38 2.52
N ARG A 82 -7.13 1.83 1.67
CA ARG A 82 -7.11 1.45 0.24
C ARG A 82 -6.00 2.03 -0.65
N LEU A 83 -5.36 3.13 -0.25
CA LEU A 83 -4.27 3.74 -1.04
C LEU A 83 -2.89 3.47 -0.43
N LEU A 84 -2.84 3.17 0.87
CA LEU A 84 -1.63 2.83 1.65
C LEU A 84 -1.55 1.34 2.07
N PHE A 85 -2.47 0.50 1.57
CA PHE A 85 -2.39 -0.98 1.57
C PHE A 85 -2.24 -1.46 0.13
N LEU A 86 -1.51 -0.70 -0.66
CA LEU A 86 -0.20 -1.27 -0.86
C LEU A 86 0.63 -1.57 0.37
#